data_AF-A0A946M1S3-F1
#
_entry.id   AF-A0A946M1S3-F1
#
_cell.length_a   1.000
_cell.length_b   1.000
_cell.length_c   1.000
_cell.angle_alpha   90.00
_cell.angle_beta   90.00
_cell.angle_gamma   90.00
#
_symmetry.space_group_name_H-M   'P 1'
#
loop_
_entity.id
_entity.type
_entity.pdbx_description
1 polymer ?
#
loop_
_entity_poly.entity_id
_entity_poly.type
_entity_poly.pdbx_seq_one_letter_code
_entity_poly.pdbx_strand_id
1 'polypeptide(L)' 'MKVEEHAVVLIHYVLTNNDKEVLDSSEGQDPLAYLHGTGHLIPGLEAQLLGKLAGVTLHFAVD' A
#
# COMPACT_ATOMS: atom_id res chain seq x y z
N MET A 1 -13.52 9.21 -0.04
CA MET A 1 -12.28 10.03 0.02
C MET A 1 -11.22 9.41 -0.88
N LYS A 2 -10.33 10.22 -1.43
CA LYS A 2 -9.16 9.79 -2.19
C LYS A 2 -7.90 9.90 -1.31
N VAL A 3 -6.87 9.13 -1.61
CA VAL A 3 -5.55 9.28 -0.99
C VAL A 3 -4.90 10.57 -1.48
N GLU A 4 -4.40 11.38 -0.55
CA GLU A 4 -3.71 12.65 -0.79
C GLU A 4 -2.52 12.80 0.15
N GLU A 5 -1.68 13.79 -0.13
CA GLU A 5 -0.55 14.19 0.71
C GLU A 5 -0.99 14.46 2.16
N HIS A 6 -0.22 13.95 3.13
CA HIS A 6 -0.52 14.01 4.57
C HIS A 6 -1.83 13.33 5.02
N ALA A 7 -2.45 12.49 4.19
CA ALA A 7 -3.60 11.69 4.61
C ALA A 7 -3.17 10.47 5.44
N VAL A 8 -3.92 10.17 6.50
CA VAL A 8 -3.83 8.88 7.19
C VAL A 8 -4.63 7.85 6.39
N VAL A 9 -3.96 6.77 5.96
CA VAL A 9 -4.54 5.74 5.11
C VAL A 9 -4.36 4.38 5.77
N LEU A 10 -5.39 3.55 5.69
CA LEU A 10 -5.36 2.16 6.12
C LEU A 10 -5.39 1.26 4.89
N ILE A 11 -4.46 0.31 4.80
CA ILE A 11 -4.39 -0.65 3.70
C ILE A 11 -4.26 -2.08 4.20
N HIS A 12 -4.93 -3.00 3.51
CA HIS A 12 -4.50 -4.39 3.48
C HIS A 12 -3.60 -4.60 2.26
N TYR A 13 -2.54 -5.39 2.44
CA TYR A 13 -1.55 -5.68 1.42
C TYR A 13 -1.02 -7.11 1.53
N VAL A 14 -0.48 -7.58 0.41
CA VAL A 14 0.38 -8.75 0.29
C VAL A 14 1.57 -8.32 -0.55
N LEU A 15 2.79 -8.50 -0.05
CA LEU A 15 4.02 -8.23 -0.75
C LEU A 15 4.68 -9.56 -1.13
N THR A 16 5.05 -9.70 -2.39
CA THR A 16 5.75 -10.89 -2.90
C THR A 16 7.05 -10.52 -3.58
N ASN A 17 8.01 -11.45 -3.63
CA ASN A 17 9.16 -11.35 -4.52
C ASN A 17 8.81 -11.81 -5.96
N ASN A 18 9.80 -11.78 -6.85
CA ASN A 18 9.64 -12.18 -8.26
C ASN A 18 9.30 -13.67 -8.43
N ASP A 19 9.66 -14.51 -7.45
CA ASP A 19 9.34 -15.94 -7.42
C ASP A 19 7.94 -16.21 -6.82
N LYS A 20 7.17 -15.16 -6.54
CA LYS A 20 5.82 -15.17 -5.94
C LYS A 20 5.79 -15.68 -4.49
N GLU A 21 6.93 -15.71 -3.81
CA GLU A 21 6.98 -15.98 -2.39
C GLU A 21 6.50 -14.75 -1.62
N VAL A 22 5.61 -14.97 -0.64
CA VAL A 22 5.12 -13.89 0.23
C VAL A 22 6.26 -13.47 1.15
N LEU A 23 6.65 -12.21 1.03
CA LEU A 23 7.63 -11.57 1.92
C LEU A 23 6.96 -10.97 3.13
N ASP A 24 5.78 -10.37 2.94
CA ASP A 24 5.00 -9.72 4.01
C ASP A 24 3.50 -9.67 3.65
N SER A 25 2.63 -9.60 4.65
CA SER A 25 1.19 -9.56 4.46
C SER A 25 0.46 -9.05 5.70
N SER A 26 -0.62 -8.32 5.47
CA SER A 26 -1.59 -7.94 6.52
C SER A 26 -2.75 -8.94 6.68
N GLU A 27 -2.73 -10.06 5.97
CA GLU A 27 -3.81 -11.05 6.00
C GLU A 27 -3.98 -11.64 7.42
N GLY A 28 -5.21 -11.66 7.91
CA GLY A 28 -5.53 -12.12 9.27
C GLY A 28 -5.16 -11.15 10.39
N GLN A 29 -4.74 -9.92 10.06
CA GLN A 29 -4.37 -8.86 11.01
C GLN A 29 -5.18 -7.58 10.73
N ASP A 30 -5.01 -6.57 11.59
CA ASP A 30 -5.52 -5.22 11.32
C ASP A 30 -4.79 -4.58 10.12
N PRO A 31 -5.45 -3.70 9.35
CA PRO A 31 -4.82 -3.01 8.24
C PRO A 31 -3.66 -2.12 8.70
N LEU A 32 -2.64 -2.01 7.86
CA LEU A 32 -1.52 -1.11 8.10
C LEU A 32 -1.99 0.34 7.98
N ALA A 33 -1.87 1.09 9.08
CA ALA A 33 -2.05 2.54 9.08
C ALA A 33 -0.72 3.22 8.74
N TYR A 34 -0.75 4.16 7.79
CA TYR A 34 0.41 4.97 7.45
C TYR A 34 0.00 6.41 7.12
N LEU A 35 0.99 7.31 7.11
CA LEU A 35 0.84 8.71 6.70
C LEU A 35 1.41 8.86 5.29
N HIS A 36 0.57 9.26 4.34
CA HIS A 36 0.95 9.37 2.93
C HIS A 36 1.85 10.57 2.68
N GLY A 37 2.90 10.35 1.88
CA GLY A 37 3.88 11.34 1.43
C GLY A 37 5.03 11.59 2.40
N THR A 38 5.17 10.78 3.45
CA THR A 38 6.26 10.92 4.44
C THR A 38 7.40 9.92 4.25
N GLY A 39 7.39 9.12 3.18
CA GLY A 39 8.49 8.21 2.85
C GLY A 39 8.66 7.02 3.80
N HIS A 40 7.58 6.62 4.49
CA HIS A 40 7.60 5.43 5.37
C HIS A 40 7.28 4.13 4.62
N LEU A 41 6.72 4.22 3.41
CA LEU A 41 6.46 3.07 2.54
C LEU A 41 7.46 3.00 1.39
N ILE A 42 7.49 1.85 0.73
CA ILE A 42 8.23 1.67 -0.53
C ILE A 42 7.74 2.75 -1.52
N PRO A 43 8.63 3.59 -2.09
CA PRO A 43 8.22 4.73 -2.92
C PRO A 43 7.30 4.37 -4.07
N GLY A 44 7.54 3.22 -4.72
CA GLY A 44 6.68 2.73 -5.79
C GLY A 44 5.27 2.34 -5.32
N LEU A 45 5.13 1.77 -4.12
CA LEU A 45 3.83 1.47 -3.52
C LEU A 45 3.08 2.77 -3.20
N GLU A 46 3.76 3.73 -2.58
CA GLU A 46 3.18 5.02 -2.24
C GLU A 46 2.68 5.76 -3.49
N ALA A 47 3.49 5.83 -4.54
CA ALA A 47 3.11 6.45 -5.81
C ALA A 47 1.86 5.84 -6.45
N GLN A 48 1.68 4.51 -6.33
CA GLN A 48 0.51 3.82 -6.89
C GLN A 48 -0.78 4.07 -6.11
N LEU A 49 -0.68 4.43 -4.82
CA LEU A 49 -1.82 4.72 -3.96
C LEU A 49 -2.33 6.16 -4.12
N LEU A 50 -1.50 7.11 -4.55
CA LEU A 50 -1.88 8.52 -4.69
C LEU A 50 -3.13 8.69 -5.58
N GLY A 51 -4.11 9.44 -5.08
CA GLY A 51 -5.36 9.74 -5.78
C GLY A 51 -6.37 8.58 -5.87
N LYS A 52 -6.03 7.39 -5.36
CA LYS A 52 -6.94 6.24 -5.35
C LYS A 52 -8.04 6.41 -4.31
N LEU A 53 -9.19 5.81 -4.58
CA LEU A 53 -10.34 5.84 -3.68
C LEU A 53 -10.29 4.68 -2.68
N ALA A 54 -10.80 4.92 -1.46
CA ALA A 54 -10.96 3.86 -0.46
C ALA A 54 -11.80 2.69 -0.99
N GLY A 55 -11.41 1.46 -0.63
CA GLY A 55 -12.08 0.22 -1.05
C GLY A 55 -11.61 -0.34 -2.40
N VAL A 56 -10.69 0.33 -3.11
CA VAL A 56 -10.09 -0.24 -4.32
C VAL A 56 -9.03 -1.29 -3.98
N THR A 57 -8.97 -2.36 -4.77
CA THR A 57 -7.87 -3.32 -4.76
C THR A 57 -6.97 -3.06 -5.96
N LEU A 58 -5.66 -3.05 -5.73
CA LEU A 58 -4.64 -2.86 -6.76
C LEU A 58 -3.73 -4.08 -6.79
N HIS A 59 -3.20 -4.40 -7.97
CA HIS A 59 -2.15 -5.38 -8.16
C HIS A 59 -1.15 -4.83 -9.17
N PHE A 60 0.09 -4.64 -8.74
CA PHE A 60 1.16 -4.07 -9.55
C PHE A 60 2.52 -4.59 -9.07
N ALA A 61 3.49 -4.56 -9.97
CA ALA A 61 4.90 -4.70 -9.62
C ALA A 61 5.54 -3.32 -9.50
N VAL A 62 6.56 -3.22 -8.67
CA VAL A 62 7.43 -2.05 -8.55
C VAL A 62 8.82 -2.50 -8.98
N ASP A 63 9.35 -1.84 -10.00
CA ASP A 63 10.68 -2.09 -10.57
C ASP A 63 11.81 -1.56 -9.67
#